data_AF-A0A932Y056-F1
#
_entry.id   AF-A0A932Y056-F1
#
_cell.length_a   1.000
_cell.length_b   1.000
_cell.length_c   1.000
_cell.angle_alpha   90.00
_cell.angle_beta   90.00
_cell.angle_gamma   90.00
#
_symmetry.space_group_name_H-M   'P 1'
#
loop_
_entity.id
_entity.type
_entity.pdbx_description
1 polymer ?
#
loop_
_entity_poly.entity_id
_entity_poly.type
_entity_poly.pdbx_seq_one_letter_code
_entity_poly.pdbx_strand_id
1 'polypeptide(L)' 'MAGTQLGGAKAATTNKTKYGKDFYARIGAMGGKAGHTGGFYANRDLARVAGRAGGLKSRRGPSSRITRRRAA' A
#
# COMPACT_ATOMS: atom_id res chain seq x y z
N MET A 1 -4.99 14.92 -25.34
CA MET A 1 -4.32 13.93 -26.21
C MET A 1 -4.07 12.68 -25.39
N ALA A 2 -4.20 11.49 -25.97
CA ALA A 2 -3.85 10.25 -25.26
C ALA A 2 -2.35 10.22 -24.95
N GLY A 3 -1.97 9.57 -23.85
CA GLY A 3 -0.56 9.45 -23.44
C GLY A 3 0.08 10.71 -22.82
N THR A 4 -0.62 11.84 -22.76
CA THR A 4 -0.11 13.06 -22.08
C THR A 4 -0.63 13.17 -20.65
N GLN A 5 0.10 13.90 -19.79
CA GLN A 5 -0.31 14.14 -18.40
C GLN A 5 -1.72 14.74 -18.30
N LEU A 6 -2.02 15.74 -19.15
CA LEU A 6 -3.35 16.36 -19.23
C LEU A 6 -4.44 15.36 -19.66
N GLY A 7 -4.12 14.45 -20.58
CA GLY A 7 -5.02 13.37 -20.97
C GLY A 7 -5.30 12.42 -19.80
N GLY A 8 -4.25 12.03 -19.06
CA GLY A 8 -4.36 11.18 -17.87
C GLY A 8 -5.19 11.82 -16.76
N ALA A 9 -5.03 13.11 -16.51
CA ALA A 9 -5.82 13.85 -15.53
C ALA A 9 -7.31 13.86 -15.89
N LYS A 10 -7.65 14.14 -17.16
CA LYS A 10 -9.04 14.08 -17.65
C LYS A 10 -9.63 12.69 -17.50
N ALA A 11 -8.89 11.64 -17.86
CA ALA A 11 -9.32 10.26 -17.69
C ALA A 11 -9.55 9.89 -16.21
N ALA A 12 -8.66 10.32 -15.31
CA ALA A 12 -8.80 10.08 -13.88
C ALA A 12 -10.06 10.74 -13.31
N THR A 13 -10.38 11.96 -13.74
CA THR A 13 -11.64 12.63 -13.37
C THR A 13 -12.84 11.83 -13.86
N THR A 14 -12.89 11.47 -15.13
CA THR A 14 -13.99 10.67 -15.69
C THR A 14 -14.17 9.33 -14.97
N ASN A 15 -13.08 8.63 -14.67
CA ASN A 15 -13.11 7.34 -13.98
C ASN A 15 -13.63 7.48 -12.54
N LYS A 16 -13.21 8.52 -11.81
CA LYS A 16 -13.70 8.78 -10.45
C LYS A 16 -15.18 9.17 -10.45
N THR A 17 -15.64 9.95 -11.43
CA THR A 17 -17.06 10.31 -11.57
C THR A 17 -17.91 9.09 -11.92
N LYS A 18 -17.44 8.24 -12.84
CA LYS A 18 -18.20 7.09 -13.34
C LYS A 18 -18.23 5.91 -12.36
N TYR A 19 -17.13 5.64 -11.68
CA TYR A 19 -16.95 4.42 -10.86
C TYR A 19 -16.74 4.70 -9.36
N GLY A 20 -16.80 5.97 -8.95
CA GLY A 20 -16.64 6.39 -7.56
C GLY A 20 -15.22 6.80 -7.20
N LYS A 21 -15.09 7.56 -6.10
CA LYS A 21 -13.82 8.09 -5.59
C LYS A 21 -12.80 7.00 -5.27
N ASP A 22 -13.29 5.82 -4.88
CA ASP A 22 -12.54 4.66 -4.44
C ASP A 22 -12.16 3.70 -5.60
N PHE A 23 -12.48 4.04 -6.85
CA PHE A 23 -12.14 3.25 -8.04
C PHE A 23 -10.68 2.79 -8.08
N TYR A 24 -9.74 3.73 -7.97
CA TYR A 24 -8.30 3.41 -8.01
C TYR A 24 -7.82 2.60 -6.80
N ALA A 25 -8.39 2.84 -5.63
CA ALA A 25 -8.07 2.08 -4.42
C ALA A 25 -8.53 0.63 -4.55
N ARG A 26 -9.74 0.40 -5.10
CA ARG A 26 -10.30 -0.93 -5.34
C ARG A 26 -9.47 -1.73 -6.33
N ILE A 27 -9.14 -1.16 -7.48
CA ILE A 27 -8.36 -1.88 -8.51
C ILE A 27 -6.93 -2.16 -8.02
N GLY A 28 -6.31 -1.23 -7.28
CA GLY A 28 -5.00 -1.44 -6.67
C GLY A 28 -5.01 -2.57 -5.64
N ALA A 29 -6.06 -2.64 -4.81
CA ALA A 29 -6.22 -3.72 -3.84
C ALA A 29 -6.43 -5.09 -4.52
N MET A 30 -7.23 -5.14 -5.59
CA MET A 30 -7.42 -6.38 -6.38
C MET A 30 -6.09 -6.83 -7.01
N GLY A 31 -5.36 -5.93 -7.65
CA GLY A 31 -4.05 -6.21 -8.23
C GLY A 31 -3.02 -6.66 -7.19
N GLY A 32 -2.98 -6.01 -6.02
CA GLY A 32 -2.09 -6.39 -4.92
C GLY A 32 -2.40 -7.77 -4.34
N LYS A 33 -3.69 -8.16 -4.27
CA LYS A 33 -4.09 -9.51 -3.84
C LYS A 33 -3.71 -10.59 -4.85
N ALA A 34 -3.79 -10.28 -6.14
CA ALA A 34 -3.37 -11.19 -7.21
C ALA A 34 -1.84 -11.26 -7.37
N GLY A 35 -1.12 -10.20 -6.98
CA GLY A 35 0.34 -10.12 -7.06
C GLY A 35 1.03 -10.95 -6.00
N HIS A 36 1.37 -12.20 -6.31
CA HIS A 36 2.05 -13.13 -5.41
C HIS A 36 3.44 -13.58 -5.90
N THR A 37 3.97 -12.97 -6.96
CA THR A 37 5.22 -13.45 -7.59
C THR A 37 6.46 -12.62 -7.28
N GLY A 38 6.32 -11.43 -6.65
CA GLY A 38 7.44 -10.49 -6.47
C GLY A 38 7.59 -9.89 -5.08
N GLY A 39 8.66 -9.12 -4.89
CA GLY A 39 8.91 -8.28 -3.72
C GLY A 39 8.90 -9.03 -2.38
N PHE A 40 8.22 -8.44 -1.40
CA PHE A 40 8.09 -9.00 -0.04
C PHE A 40 7.22 -10.25 0.04
N TYR A 41 6.39 -10.52 -0.98
CA TYR A 41 5.60 -11.75 -1.02
C TYR A 41 6.49 -12.95 -1.36
N ALA A 42 7.31 -12.82 -2.41
CA ALA A 42 8.19 -13.88 -2.87
C ALA A 42 9.37 -14.14 -1.90
N ASN A 43 9.83 -13.11 -1.17
CA ASN A 43 10.94 -13.23 -0.24
C ASN A 43 10.54 -12.75 1.17
N ARG A 44 10.22 -13.71 2.04
CA ARG A 44 9.82 -13.46 3.43
C ARG A 44 10.96 -12.92 4.30
N ASP A 45 12.21 -13.26 3.98
CA ASP A 45 13.37 -12.79 4.73
C ASP A 45 13.63 -11.30 4.46
N LEU A 46 13.55 -10.90 3.19
CA LEU A 46 13.59 -9.49 2.78
C LEU A 46 12.49 -8.69 3.50
N ALA A 47 11.27 -9.23 3.57
CA ALA A 47 10.15 -8.59 4.28
C ALA A 47 10.44 -8.40 5.77
N ARG A 48 11.02 -9.41 6.42
CA ARG A 48 11.38 -9.35 7.84
C ARG A 48 12.46 -8.32 8.12
N VAL A 49 13.53 -8.29 7.32
CA VAL A 49 14.64 -7.34 7.48
C VAL A 49 14.16 -5.90 7.28
N ALA A 50 13.41 -5.64 6.20
CA ALA A 50 12.86 -4.31 5.93
C ALA A 50 11.87 -3.85 7.01
N GLY A 51 11.00 -4.75 7.48
CA GLY A 51 10.09 -4.48 8.58
C GLY A 51 10.80 -4.10 9.88
N ARG A 52 11.86 -4.83 10.24
CA ARG A 52 12.70 -4.52 11.42
C ARG A 52 13.36 -3.15 11.29
N ALA A 53 13.99 -2.88 10.15
CA ALA A 53 14.67 -1.60 9.90
C ALA A 53 13.70 -0.41 10.01
N GLY A 54 12.52 -0.52 9.39
CA GLY A 54 11.48 0.50 9.48
C GLY A 54 10.94 0.68 10.91
N GLY A 55 10.77 -0.41 11.65
CA GLY A 55 10.36 -0.38 13.06
C GLY A 55 11.38 0.34 13.95
N LEU A 56 12.67 0.03 13.80
CA LEU A 56 13.75 0.67 14.57
C LEU A 56 13.89 2.16 14.27
N LYS A 57 13.68 2.58 13.01
CA LYS A 57 13.72 3.99 12.60
C LYS A 57 12.46 4.78 13.01
N SER A 58 11.39 4.09 13.40
CA SER A 58 10.11 4.73 13.70
C SER A 58 10.17 5.61 14.95
N ARG A 59 9.70 6.85 14.84
CA ARG A 59 9.52 7.78 15.97
C ARG A 59 8.16 7.65 16.66
N ARG A 60 7.25 6.81 16.14
CA ARG A 60 5.85 6.72 16.59
C ARG A 60 5.64 5.86 17.86
N GLY A 61 6.72 5.32 18.42
CA GLY A 61 6.65 4.36 19.54
C GLY A 61 6.04 3.01 19.14
N PRO A 62 6.12 2.01 20.03
CA PRO A 62 5.46 0.72 19.81
C PRO A 62 3.93 0.89 19.83
N SER A 63 3.23 0.01 19.12
CA SER A 63 1.76 -0.03 19.18
C SER A 63 1.28 -0.25 20.61
N SER A 64 0.21 0.44 21.04
CA SER A 64 -0.43 0.26 22.35
C SER A 64 -0.76 -1.20 22.66
N ARG A 65 -1.07 -2.01 21.64
CA ARG A 65 -1.28 -3.45 21.77
C ARG A 65 -0.01 -4.18 22.23
N ILE A 66 1.15 -3.81 21.69
CA ILE A 66 2.45 -4.39 22.06
C ILE A 66 2.81 -3.94 23.48
N THR A 67 2.60 -2.66 23.80
CA THR A 67 2.87 -2.12 25.14
C THR A 67 2.05 -2.85 26.21
N ARG A 68 0.73 -3.02 25.98
CA ARG A 68 -0.14 -3.75 26.92
C ARG A 68 0.26 -5.22 27.09
N ARG A 69 0.65 -5.90 26.00
CA ARG A 69 1.04 -7.31 26.04
C ARG A 69 2.38 -7.56 26.75
N ARG A 70 3.26 -6.55 26.81
CA ARG A 70 4.54 -6.62 27.54
C ARG A 70 4.41 -6.32 29.03
N ALA A 71 3.31 -5.66 29.42
CA ALA A 71 3.03 -5.28 30.80
C ALA A 71 2.24 -6.35 31.57
N ALA A 72 1.76 -7.39 30.87
CA ALA A 72 1.14 -8.59 31.42
C ALA A 72 2.15 -9.73 31.42
#